data_AF-A0A937GJ04-F1
#
_entry.id   AF-A0A937GJ04-F1
#
_cell.length_a   1.000
_cell.length_b   1.000
_cell.length_c   1.000
_cell.angle_alpha   90.00
_cell.angle_beta   90.00
_cell.angle_gamma   90.00
#
_symmetry.space_group_name_H-M   'P 1'
#
loop_
_entity.id
_entity.type
_entity.pdbx_description
1 polymer ?
#
loop_
_entity_poly.entity_id
_entity_poly.type
_entity_poly.pdbx_seq_one_letter_code
_entity_poly.pdbx_strand_id
1 'polypeptide(L)' 'MAGDGISTADQAQAATIAERLRDIGEQLDDLALSVLREAAEAGADRPVADKRLTQARRSVEKAAHVLEALSGN' A
#
# COMPACT_ATOMS: atom_id res chain seq x y z
N MET A 1 -22.61 4.20 -18.49
CA MET A 1 -21.40 3.93 -17.69
C MET A 1 -20.23 4.07 -18.65
N ALA A 2 -19.55 5.21 -18.64
CA ALA A 2 -18.36 5.38 -19.47
C ALA A 2 -17.24 4.61 -18.76
N GLY A 3 -16.99 3.36 -19.18
CA GLY A 3 -15.79 2.65 -18.71
C GLY A 3 -14.57 3.48 -19.11
N ASP A 4 -13.54 3.52 -18.26
CA ASP A 4 -12.34 4.38 -18.36
C ASP A 4 -11.45 4.15 -19.61
N GLY A 5 -12.01 3.62 -20.70
CA GLY A 5 -11.33 3.37 -21.96
C GLY A 5 -10.45 2.12 -21.97
N ILE A 6 -10.52 1.29 -20.92
CA ILE A 6 -9.70 0.08 -20.77
C ILE A 6 -10.51 -1.20 -21.01
N SER A 7 -9.83 -2.26 -21.48
CA SER A 7 -10.49 -3.54 -21.76
C SER A 7 -10.87 -4.29 -20.48
N THR A 8 -11.79 -5.25 -20.55
CA THR A 8 -12.13 -6.12 -19.41
C THR A 8 -10.92 -6.89 -18.87
N ALA A 9 -9.98 -7.27 -19.74
CA ALA A 9 -8.74 -7.91 -19.31
C ALA A 9 -7.86 -6.94 -18.50
N ASP A 10 -7.78 -5.67 -18.93
CA ASP A 10 -7.04 -4.63 -18.19
C ASP A 10 -7.69 -4.31 -16.84
N GLN A 11 -9.04 -4.31 -16.77
CA GLN A 11 -9.78 -4.14 -15.52
C GLN A 11 -9.49 -5.26 -14.52
N ALA A 12 -9.49 -6.53 -14.98
CA ALA A 12 -9.15 -7.68 -14.16
C ALA A 12 -7.69 -7.64 -13.68
N GLN A 13 -6.79 -7.18 -14.54
CA GLN A 13 -5.39 -6.98 -14.17
C GLN A 13 -5.22 -5.84 -13.17
N ALA A 14 -5.97 -4.74 -13.31
CA ALA A 14 -5.96 -3.62 -12.37
C ALA A 14 -6.42 -4.07 -10.97
N ALA A 15 -7.50 -4.87 -10.89
CA ALA A 15 -7.95 -5.47 -9.62
C ALA A 15 -6.86 -6.35 -8.99
N THR A 16 -6.22 -7.22 -9.78
CA THR A 16 -5.11 -8.07 -9.30
C THR A 16 -3.94 -7.25 -8.76
N ILE A 17 -3.59 -6.14 -9.42
CA ILE A 17 -2.53 -5.25 -8.94
C ILE A 17 -2.96 -4.52 -7.66
N ALA A 18 -4.22 -4.09 -7.57
CA ALA A 18 -4.75 -3.45 -6.38
C ALA A 18 -4.67 -4.36 -5.14
N GLU A 19 -5.09 -5.62 -5.26
CA GLU A 19 -4.97 -6.62 -4.20
C GLU A 19 -3.51 -6.79 -3.74
N ARG A 20 -2.57 -6.94 -4.67
CA ARG A 20 -1.14 -7.05 -4.33
C ARG A 20 -0.61 -5.80 -3.63
N LEU A 21 -1.09 -4.61 -3.99
CA LEU A 21 -0.72 -3.37 -3.31
C LEU A 21 -1.29 -3.29 -1.90
N ARG A 22 -2.47 -3.88 -1.63
CA ARG A 22 -3.02 -4.03 -0.28
C ARG A 22 -2.14 -4.94 0.57
N ASP A 23 -1.76 -6.10 0.04
CA ASP A 23 -0.83 -7.02 0.73
C ASP A 23 0.52 -6.36 1.04
N ILE A 24 1.04 -5.56 0.10
CA ILE A 24 2.27 -4.77 0.33
C ILE A 24 2.04 -3.69 1.40
N GLY A 25 0.86 -3.07 1.43
CA GLY A 25 0.47 -2.11 2.45
C GLY A 25 0.51 -2.70 3.85
N GLU A 26 0.00 -3.92 4.03
CA GLU A 26 0.05 -4.66 5.29
C GLU A 26 1.49 -5.00 5.69
N GLN A 27 2.29 -5.52 4.75
CA GLN A 27 3.71 -5.80 4.99
C GLN A 27 4.52 -4.56 5.40
N LEU A 28 4.19 -3.39 4.84
CA LEU A 28 4.81 -2.12 5.22
C LEU A 28 4.41 -1.67 6.63
N ASP A 29 3.18 -1.96 7.06
CA ASP A 29 2.72 -1.66 8.42
C ASP A 29 3.40 -2.56 9.44
N ASP A 30 3.50 -3.87 9.15
CA ASP A 30 4.23 -4.84 9.97
C ASP A 30 5.71 -4.45 10.11
N LEU A 31 6.35 -4.02 9.02
CA LEU A 31 7.73 -3.56 9.04
C LEU A 31 7.89 -2.28 9.87
N ALA A 32 6.96 -1.33 9.76
CA ALA A 32 6.97 -0.12 10.59
C ALA A 32 6.85 -0.47 12.08
N LEU A 33 5.98 -1.42 12.42
CA LEU A 33 5.82 -1.90 13.79
C LEU A 33 7.09 -2.59 14.32
N SER A 34 7.77 -3.40 13.50
CA SER A 34 9.05 -4.02 13.86
C SER A 34 10.11 -2.96 14.17
N VAL A 35 10.27 -1.97 13.28
CA VAL A 35 11.23 -0.88 13.44
C VAL A 35 10.97 -0.07 14.73
N LEU A 36 9.70 0.17 15.05
CA LEU A 36 9.33 0.86 16.28
C LEU A 36 9.64 0.03 17.53
N ARG A 37 9.39 -1.28 17.49
CA ARG A 37 9.69 -2.20 18.60
C ARG A 37 11.19 -2.27 18.87
N GLU A 38 12.00 -2.44 17.84
CA GLU A 38 13.46 -2.49 17.95
C GLU A 38 14.04 -1.19 18.55
N ALA A 39 13.52 -0.03 18.13
CA ALA A 39 13.93 1.26 18.70
C ALA A 39 13.55 1.39 20.18
N ALA A 40 12.35 0.94 20.55
CA ALA A 40 11.90 0.95 21.94
C ALA A 40 12.74 0.02 22.83
N GLU A 41 13.06 -1.19 22.34
CA GLU A 41 13.93 -2.15 23.04
C GLU A 41 15.35 -1.60 23.21
N ALA A 42 15.85 -0.84 22.24
CA ALA A 42 17.14 -0.16 22.32
C ALA A 42 17.13 1.13 23.17
N GLY A 43 15.96 1.57 23.66
CA GLY A 43 15.82 2.85 24.37
C GLY A 43 16.11 4.07 23.48
N ALA A 44 15.95 3.93 22.17
CA ALA A 44 16.24 4.96 21.18
C ALA A 44 15.00 5.80 20.83
N ASP A 45 15.24 6.98 20.26
CA ASP A 45 14.18 7.81 19.69
C ASP A 45 13.50 7.14 18.48
N ARG A 46 12.28 7.61 18.16
CA ARG A 46 11.52 7.13 17.00
C ARG A 46 12.34 7.25 15.70
N PRO A 47 12.63 6.14 14.98
CA PRO A 47 13.48 6.19 13.80
C PRO A 47 12.87 7.00 12.65
N VAL A 48 13.71 7.72 11.89
CA VAL A 48 13.29 8.39 10.64
C VAL A 48 12.70 7.39 9.62
N ALA A 49 13.11 6.12 9.70
CA ALA A 49 12.60 5.04 8.86
C ALA A 49 11.08 4.83 9.02
N ASP A 50 10.52 4.98 10.22
CA ASP A 50 9.08 4.80 10.46
C ASP A 50 8.23 5.81 9.65
N LYS A 51 8.66 7.08 9.58
CA LYS A 51 8.00 8.09 8.75
C LYS A 51 8.03 7.71 7.27
N ARG A 52 9.17 7.19 6.79
CA ARG A 52 9.34 6.77 5.39
C ARG A 52 8.48 5.55 5.08
N LEU A 53 8.40 4.58 5.99
CA LEU A 53 7.55 3.39 5.86
C LEU A 53 6.07 3.78 5.83
N THR A 54 5.63 4.69 6.69
CA THR A 54 4.25 5.22 6.66
C THR A 54 3.95 5.93 5.33
N GLN A 55 4.90 6.70 4.79
CA GLN A 55 4.74 7.34 3.48
C GLN A 55 4.64 6.32 2.33
N ALA A 56 5.46 5.27 2.37
CA ALA A 56 5.39 4.18 1.40
C ALA A 56 4.02 3.47 1.47
N ARG A 57 3.55 3.12 2.68
CA ARG A 57 2.24 2.47 2.89
C ARG A 57 1.10 3.30 2.29
N ARG A 58 1.04 4.59 2.63
CA ARG A 58 0.00 5.49 2.08
C ARG A 58 0.08 5.62 0.56
N SER A 59 1.27 5.54 -0.02
CA SER A 59 1.45 5.62 -1.47
C SER A 59 0.89 4.37 -2.17
N VAL A 60 1.13 3.18 -1.62
CA VAL A 60 0.58 1.93 -2.18
C VAL A 60 -0.92 1.82 -1.97
N GLU A 61 -1.45 2.25 -0.82
CA GLU A 61 -2.90 2.30 -0.56
C GLU A 61 -3.62 3.25 -1.53
N LYS A 62 -3.02 4.41 -1.79
CA LYS A 62 -3.56 5.35 -2.77
C LYS A 62 -3.54 4.74 -4.18
N ALA A 63 -2.46 4.05 -4.55
CA ALA A 63 -2.37 3.39 -5.84
C ALA A 63 -3.41 2.26 -5.97
N ALA A 64 -3.60 1.45 -4.92
CA ALA A 64 -4.64 0.41 -4.88
C ALA A 64 -6.03 1.01 -5.09
N HIS A 65 -6.35 2.09 -4.37
CA HIS A 65 -7.65 2.77 -4.51
C HIS A 65 -7.90 3.30 -5.92
N VAL A 66 -6.88 3.85 -6.59
CA VAL A 66 -7.01 4.32 -7.97
C VAL A 66 -7.26 3.15 -8.93
N LEU A 67 -6.62 2.01 -8.71
CA LEU A 67 -6.80 0.81 -9.54
C LEU A 67 -8.15 0.10 -9.31
N GLU A 68 -8.65 0.10 -8.07
CA GLU A 68 -9.98 -0.39 -7.72
C GLU A 68 -11.05 0.36 -8.53
N ALA A 69 -10.95 1.71 -8.58
CA ALA A 69 -11.85 2.55 -9.37
C ALA A 69 -11.82 2.20 -10.87
N LEU A 70 -10.65 1.86 -11.43
CA LEU A 70 -10.52 1.41 -12.82
C LEU A 70 -11.13 0.03 -13.06
N SER A 71 -11.12 -0.84 -12.06
CA SER A 71 -11.67 -2.20 -12.15
C SER A 71 -13.19 -2.27 -12.03
N GLY A 72 -13.86 -1.15 -11.74
CA GLY A 72 -15.31 -1.07 -11.61
C GLY A 72 -15.86 -1.51 -10.24
N ASN A 73 -15.00 -1.53 -9.22
CA ASN A 73 -15.32 -1.85 -7.83
C ASN A 73 -15.28 -0.58 -6.96
#